data_AF-A0A0F3N1H8-F1
#
_entry.id   AF-A0A0F3N1H8-F1
#
_cell.length_a   1.000
_cell.length_b   1.000
_cell.length_c   1.000
_cell.angle_alpha   90.00
_cell.angle_beta   90.00
_cell.angle_gamma   90.00
#
_symmetry.space_group_name_H-M   'P 1'
#
loop_
_entity.id
_entity.type
_entity.pdbx_description
1 polymer ?
#
loop_
_entity_poly.entity_id
_entity_poly.type
_entity_poly.pdbx_seq_one_letter_code
_entity_poly.pdbx_strand_id
1 'polypeptide(L)'
;MLKELFSAPKISYNIETINILRLIRSENIGPKTFFSLIKLFGDTATAIDNVPDFSLRGGKSQPIKIFSKSDAEKELELLEKDNAKIITYKSPEYQNYYLKFMIHRQY
;
A
#
# COMPACT_ATOMS: atom_id res chain seq x y z
N MET A 1 18.81 -1.83 -31.85
CA MET A 1 17.95 -0.63 -31.68
C MET A 1 16.44 -0.94 -31.65
N LEU A 2 16.01 -2.18 -31.34
CA LEU A 2 14.58 -2.56 -31.24
C LEU A 2 14.13 -2.89 -29.80
N LYS A 3 15.05 -2.99 -28.82
CA LYS A 3 14.70 -3.35 -27.43
C LYS A 3 13.99 -2.22 -26.66
N GLU A 4 14.21 -0.96 -27.04
CA GLU A 4 13.63 0.18 -26.31
C GLU A 4 12.16 0.44 -26.66
N LEU A 5 11.71 0.02 -27.85
CA LEU A 5 10.32 0.15 -28.28
C LEU A 5 9.37 -0.89 -27.66
N PHE A 6 9.92 -1.98 -27.12
CA PHE A 6 9.17 -3.03 -26.42
C PHE A 6 9.42 -3.04 -24.90
N SER A 7 10.12 -2.03 -24.37
CA SER A 7 10.21 -1.91 -22.91
C SER A 7 8.82 -1.61 -22.40
N ALA A 8 8.28 -2.51 -21.57
CA ALA A 8 7.01 -2.29 -20.90
C ALA A 8 7.05 -0.91 -20.21
N PRO A 9 5.93 -0.16 -20.23
CA PRO A 9 5.89 1.15 -19.59
C PRO A 9 6.30 0.99 -18.13
N LYS A 10 7.38 1.66 -17.74
CA LYS A 10 7.87 1.63 -16.36
C LYS A 10 6.76 2.17 -15.46
N ILE A 11 6.22 1.33 -14.59
CA ILE A 11 5.15 1.72 -13.68
C ILE A 11 5.78 2.60 -12.60
N SER A 12 5.40 3.86 -12.52
CA SER A 12 5.89 4.74 -11.46
C SER A 12 4.84 4.85 -10.36
N TYR A 13 5.25 4.59 -9.12
CA TYR A 13 4.40 4.76 -7.93
C TYR A 13 4.74 6.05 -7.20
N ASN A 14 3.72 6.72 -6.65
CA ASN A 14 3.94 7.87 -5.77
C ASN A 14 4.32 7.43 -4.35
N ILE A 15 4.87 8.37 -3.57
CA ILE A 15 5.29 8.14 -2.19
C ILE A 15 4.14 7.63 -1.31
N GLU A 16 2.93 8.15 -1.50
CA GLU A 16 1.78 7.70 -0.72
C GLU A 16 1.44 6.23 -0.97
N THR A 17 1.53 5.75 -2.21
CA THR A 17 1.32 4.34 -2.55
C THR A 17 2.37 3.44 -1.89
N ILE A 18 3.63 3.89 -1.90
CA ILE A 18 4.72 3.17 -1.24
C ILE A 18 4.46 3.12 0.28
N ASN A 19 4.03 4.22 0.89
CA ASN A 19 3.71 4.24 2.32
C ASN A 19 2.51 3.34 2.65
N ILE A 20 1.46 3.31 1.81
CA ILE A 20 0.31 2.41 1.98
C ILE A 20 0.79 0.95 1.95
N LEU A 21 1.61 0.59 0.97
CA LEU A 21 2.20 -0.75 0.86
C LEU A 21 2.99 -1.09 2.12
N ARG A 22 3.87 -0.19 2.57
CA ARG A 22 4.67 -0.40 3.77
C ARG A 22 3.81 -0.62 5.01
N LEU A 23 2.82 0.23 5.23
CA LEU A 23 1.98 0.13 6.42
C LEU A 23 1.15 -1.16 6.42
N ILE A 24 0.54 -1.54 5.30
CA ILE A 24 -0.30 -2.75 5.25
C ILE A 24 0.49 -4.07 5.24
N ARG A 25 1.76 -4.05 4.80
CA ARG A 25 2.68 -5.20 4.88
C ARG A 25 3.38 -5.32 6.23
N SER A 26 3.24 -4.33 7.10
CA SER A 26 3.84 -4.34 8.44
C SER A 26 3.20 -5.41 9.32
N GLU A 27 3.98 -5.96 10.24
CA GLU A 27 3.54 -7.07 11.08
C GLU A 27 2.31 -6.69 11.92
N ASN A 28 1.34 -7.59 12.01
CA ASN A 28 0.11 -7.38 12.79
C ASN A 28 -0.77 -6.20 12.33
N ILE A 29 -0.61 -5.72 11.09
CA ILE A 29 -1.50 -4.72 10.48
C ILE A 29 -2.39 -5.41 9.44
N GLY A 30 -3.63 -5.69 9.81
CA GLY A 30 -4.69 -6.06 8.87
C GLY A 30 -5.47 -4.85 8.35
N PRO A 31 -6.40 -5.03 7.39
CA PRO A 31 -7.16 -3.93 6.77
C PRO A 31 -7.90 -3.05 7.80
N LYS A 32 -8.54 -3.65 8.81
CA LYS A 32 -9.25 -2.91 9.86
C LYS A 32 -8.30 -2.02 10.69
N THR A 33 -7.15 -2.58 11.06
CA THR A 33 -6.11 -1.86 11.80
C THR A 33 -5.54 -0.74 10.95
N PHE A 34 -5.24 -1.01 9.69
CA PHE A 34 -4.77 -0.01 8.72
C PHE A 34 -5.70 1.20 8.68
N PHE A 35 -7.00 1.02 8.42
CA PHE A 35 -7.94 2.14 8.35
C PHE A 35 -8.10 2.85 9.70
N SER A 36 -7.99 2.13 10.82
CA SER A 36 -8.03 2.74 12.15
C SER A 36 -6.82 3.66 12.39
N LEU A 37 -5.63 3.24 11.94
CA LEU A 37 -4.40 4.03 12.01
C LEU A 37 -4.48 5.27 11.10
N ILE A 38 -4.99 5.13 9.87
CA ILE A 38 -5.20 6.27 8.99
C ILE A 38 -6.21 7.26 9.60
N LYS A 39 -7.28 6.77 10.24
CA LYS A 39 -8.25 7.63 10.93
C LYS A 39 -7.62 8.39 12.11
N LEU A 40 -6.68 7.76 12.81
CA LEU A 40 -6.04 8.34 14.00
C LEU A 40 -4.94 9.35 13.63
N PHE A 41 -4.10 9.02 12.65
CA PHE A 41 -2.92 9.79 12.27
C PHE A 41 -3.13 10.68 11.04
N GLY A 42 -4.25 10.54 10.33
CA GLY A 42 -4.63 11.33 9.16
C GLY A 42 -4.02 10.83 7.85
N ASP A 43 -2.74 10.47 7.85
CA ASP A 43 -2.03 9.97 6.67
C ASP A 43 -1.10 8.79 6.99
N THR A 44 -0.63 8.16 5.92
CA THR A 44 0.15 6.92 6.01
C THR A 44 1.60 7.16 6.45
N ALA A 45 2.20 8.29 6.07
CA ALA A 45 3.56 8.62 6.46
C ALA A 45 3.63 8.86 7.97
N THR A 46 2.74 9.71 8.49
CA THR A 46 2.60 9.99 9.91
C THR A 46 2.30 8.72 10.70
N ALA A 47 1.45 7.82 10.18
CA ALA A 47 1.20 6.54 10.82
C ALA A 47 2.47 5.67 10.91
N ILE A 48 3.25 5.54 9.84
CA ILE A 48 4.50 4.76 9.84
C ILE A 48 5.46 5.23 10.94
N ASP A 49 5.60 6.54 11.09
CA ASP A 49 6.54 7.13 12.06
C ASP A 49 6.09 6.93 13.51
N ASN A 50 4.79 6.81 13.77
CA ASN A 50 4.23 6.80 15.13
C ASN A 50 3.76 5.42 15.61
N VAL A 51 3.47 4.50 14.69
CA VAL A 51 2.89 3.17 14.99
C VAL A 51 3.74 2.32 15.95
N PRO A 52 5.08 2.25 15.83
CA PRO A 52 5.89 1.46 16.75
C PRO A 52 5.68 1.89 18.21
N ASP A 53 5.85 3.18 18.51
CA ASP A 53 5.69 3.73 19.86
C ASP A 53 4.23 3.71 20.34
N PHE A 54 3.28 3.97 19.44
CA PHE A 54 1.86 3.89 19.75
C PHE A 54 1.45 2.47 20.17
N SER A 55 1.98 1.45 19.49
CA SER A 55 1.66 0.05 19.78
C SER A 55 2.15 -0.40 21.16
N LEU A 56 3.32 0.08 21.59
CA LEU A 56 3.86 -0.16 22.92
C LEU A 56 2.99 0.49 24.00
N ARG A 57 2.60 1.76 23.80
CA ARG A 57 1.70 2.47 24.72
C ARG A 57 0.32 1.83 24.82
N GLY A 58 -0.14 1.19 23.73
CA GLY A 58 -1.39 0.43 23.68
C GLY A 58 -1.33 -0.95 24.36
N GLY A 59 -0.22 -1.29 25.02
CA GLY A 59 -0.08 -2.54 25.78
C GLY A 59 0.41 -3.74 24.97
N LYS A 60 0.89 -3.55 23.73
CA LYS A 60 1.63 -4.62 23.04
C LYS A 60 2.98 -4.84 23.70
N SER A 61 3.34 -6.12 23.85
CA SER A 61 4.64 -6.51 24.42
C SER A 61 5.83 -6.18 23.51
N GLN A 62 5.60 -5.96 22.21
CA GLN A 62 6.62 -5.64 21.22
C GLN A 62 6.10 -4.56 20.26
N PRO A 63 6.97 -3.65 19.78
CA PRO A 63 6.57 -2.64 18.83
C PRO A 63 6.19 -3.28 17.50
N ILE A 64 5.20 -2.70 16.81
CA ILE A 64 4.90 -3.11 15.43
C ILE A 64 6.13 -2.83 14.55
N LYS A 65 6.62 -3.87 13.88
CA LYS A 65 7.71 -3.76 12.93
C LYS A 65 7.19 -3.24 11.60
N ILE A 66 7.66 -2.05 11.23
CA ILE A 66 7.33 -1.43 9.95
C ILE A 66 8.03 -2.16 8.80
N PHE A 67 7.29 -2.43 7.73
CA PHE A 67 7.84 -2.94 6.48
C PHE A 67 8.78 -1.90 5.86
N SER A 68 10.02 -2.32 5.60
CA SER A 68 11.07 -1.39 5.21
C SER A 68 10.79 -0.79 3.83
N LYS A 69 11.34 0.40 3.57
CA LYS A 69 11.22 1.02 2.25
C LYS A 69 11.87 0.16 1.15
N SER A 70 13.04 -0.43 1.45
CA SER A 70 13.74 -1.30 0.50
C SER A 70 12.95 -2.56 0.17
N ASP A 71 12.26 -3.16 1.15
CA ASP A 71 11.45 -4.35 0.87
C ASP A 71 10.17 -3.99 0.09
N ALA A 72 9.59 -2.81 0.33
CA ALA A 72 8.51 -2.30 -0.51
C ALA A 72 8.97 -2.07 -1.96
N GLU A 73 10.15 -1.47 -2.17
CA GLU A 73 10.73 -1.30 -3.50
C GLU A 73 10.95 -2.64 -4.20
N LYS A 74 11.49 -3.66 -3.51
CA LYS A 74 11.64 -5.01 -4.06
C LYS A 74 10.29 -5.64 -4.44
N GLU A 75 9.26 -5.48 -3.61
CA GLU A 75 7.93 -6.01 -3.91
C GLU A 75 7.33 -5.34 -5.16
N LEU A 76 7.54 -4.03 -5.33
CA LEU A 76 7.12 -3.30 -6.53
C LEU A 76 7.87 -3.78 -7.78
N GLU A 77 9.19 -4.02 -7.67
CA GLU A 77 9.98 -4.58 -8.77
C GLU A 77 9.52 -5.99 -9.17
N LEU A 78 9.09 -6.82 -8.21
CA LEU A 78 8.53 -8.14 -8.52
C LEU A 78 7.21 -8.03 -9.28
N LEU A 79 6.33 -7.12 -8.85
CA LEU A 79 5.07 -6.87 -9.55
C LEU A 79 5.30 -6.36 -10.98
N GLU A 80 6.26 -5.46 -11.17
CA GLU A 80 6.64 -4.99 -12.51
C GLU A 80 7.12 -6.14 -13.41
N LYS A 81 7.94 -7.06 -12.88
CA LYS A 81 8.40 -8.26 -13.61
C LYS A 81 7.24 -9.17 -14.01
N ASP A 82 6.23 -9.27 -13.15
CA ASP A 82 5.04 -10.08 -13.38
C ASP A 82 3.96 -9.36 -14.21
N ASN A 83 4.26 -8.16 -14.75
CA ASN A 83 3.29 -7.28 -15.43
C ASN A 83 2.04 -6.97 -14.58
N ALA A 84 2.20 -6.96 -13.26
CA ALA A 84 1.18 -6.64 -12.29
C ALA A 84 1.35 -5.20 -11.76
N LYS A 85 0.24 -4.60 -11.33
CA LYS A 85 0.21 -3.25 -10.76
C LYS A 85 -0.54 -3.24 -9.44
N ILE A 86 0.01 -2.60 -8.42
CA ILE A 86 -0.75 -2.30 -7.19
C ILE A 86 -1.74 -1.16 -7.45
N ILE A 87 -2.97 -1.36 -6.99
CA ILE A 87 -4.00 -0.32 -6.91
C ILE A 87 -4.38 -0.16 -5.45
N THR A 88 -4.22 1.05 -4.92
CA THR A 88 -4.57 1.38 -3.53
C THR A 88 -5.98 1.98 -3.45
N TYR A 89 -6.57 2.03 -2.26
CA TYR A 89 -7.89 2.64 -2.02
C TYR A 89 -7.95 4.15 -2.34
N LYS A 90 -6.78 4.82 -2.38
CA LYS A 90 -6.64 6.22 -2.81
C LYS A 90 -6.40 6.37 -4.32
N SER A 91 -6.22 5.27 -5.06
CA SER A 91 -6.05 5.34 -6.51
C SER A 91 -7.37 5.74 -7.18
N PRO A 92 -7.37 6.68 -8.13
CA PRO A 92 -8.55 6.96 -8.96
C PRO A 92 -9.08 5.71 -9.67
N GLU A 93 -8.19 4.77 -10.00
CA GLU A 93 -8.54 3.51 -10.66
C GLU A 93 -9.40 2.62 -9.75
N TYR A 94 -9.22 2.71 -8.42
CA TYR A 94 -10.01 1.96 -7.45
C TYR A 94 -11.49 2.35 -7.52
N GLN A 95 -11.80 3.64 -7.67
CA GLN A 95 -13.18 4.11 -7.83
C GLN A 95 -13.82 3.55 -9.11
N ASN A 96 -13.07 3.52 -10.22
CA ASN A 96 -13.55 2.95 -11.48
C ASN A 96 -13.84 1.45 -11.37
N TYR A 97 -13.01 0.68 -10.67
CA TYR A 97 -13.29 -0.74 -10.43
C TYR A 97 -14.52 -0.91 -9.54
N TYR A 98 -14.65 -0.14 -8.46
CA TYR A 98 -15.80 -0.23 -7.57
C TYR A 98 -17.12 0.06 -8.30
N LEU A 99 -17.16 1.10 -9.13
CA LEU A 99 -18.33 1.44 -9.96
C LEU A 99 -18.63 0.35 -11.00
N LYS A 100 -17.61 -0.18 -11.68
CA LYS A 100 -17.79 -1.24 -12.68
C LYS A 100 -18.36 -2.52 -12.08
N PHE A 101 -17.89 -2.93 -10.90
CA PHE A 101 -18.42 -4.09 -10.19
C PHE A 101 -19.81 -3.87 -9.60
N MET A 102 -20.14 -2.65 -9.16
CA MET A 102 -21.48 -2.32 -8.67
C MET A 102 -22.52 -2.28 -9.79
N ILE A 103 -22.17 -1.78 -10.98
CA ILE A 103 -23.10 -1.70 -12.12
C ILE A 103 -23.45 -3.11 -12.68
N HIS A 104 -22.57 -4.10 -12.51
CA HIS A 104 -22.81 -5.49 -12.94
C HIS A 104 -23.44 -6.38 -11.85
N ARG A 105 -23.63 -5.86 -10.64
CA ARG A 105 -24.48 -6.48 -9.60
C ARG A 105 -25.84 -5.79 -9.59
N GLN A 106 -26.58 -5.91 -10.69
CA GLN A 106 -28.02 -5.74 -10.60
C GLN A 106 -28.62 -7.03 -10.00
N TYR A 107 -29.38 -6.86 -8.92
CA TYR A 107 -30.27 -7.88 -8.36
C TYR A 107 -31.42 -8.16 -9.33
#